data_AF-A0A538U4A5-F1
#
_entry.id   AF-A0A538U4A5-F1
#
_cell.length_a   1.000
_cell.length_b   1.000
_cell.length_c   1.000
_cell.angle_alpha   90.00
_cell.angle_beta   90.00
_cell.angle_gamma   90.00
#
_symmetry.space_group_name_H-M   'P 1'
#
loop_
_entity.id
_entity.type
_entity.pdbx_description
1 polymer ?
#
loop_
_entity_poly.entity_id
_entity_poly.type
_entity_poly.pdbx_seq_one_letter_code
_entity_poly.pdbx_strand_id
1 'polypeptide(L)'
;MPVVVKFLATIYLTHPAGRGRFRCMKTPTKVPATLLEAIRYFSDPDVCLVCPRCDSARHSFLSTRRVWKCLDCKRQFSIKVGTIFEDSPLGLDKWLAALWMIVNCKNGVSSYEIARALG
;
A
#
# COMPACT_ATOMS: atom_id res chain seq x y z
N MET A 1 -17.73 -0.64 -7.08
CA MET A 1 -17.06 -1.85 -6.53
C MET A 1 -15.66 -1.44 -6.08
N PRO A 2 -15.22 -1.71 -4.84
CA PRO A 2 -13.87 -1.38 -4.40
C PRO A 2 -12.84 -2.13 -5.25
N VAL A 3 -11.88 -1.42 -5.84
CA VAL A 3 -10.77 -2.05 -6.56
C VAL A 3 -9.86 -2.68 -5.51
N VAL A 4 -9.92 -4.00 -5.38
CA VAL A 4 -9.06 -4.76 -4.45
C VAL A 4 -7.83 -5.22 -5.20
N VAL A 5 -6.71 -4.52 -5.00
CA VAL A 5 -5.41 -5.00 -5.49
C VAL A 5 -4.91 -6.05 -4.49
N LYS A 6 -4.92 -7.32 -4.91
CA LYS A 6 -4.42 -8.44 -4.10
C LYS A 6 -2.95 -8.65 -4.44
N PHE A 7 -2.07 -8.30 -3.52
CA PHE A 7 -0.67 -8.71 -3.60
C PHE A 7 -0.50 -9.99 -2.79
N LEU A 8 -0.26 -11.11 -3.47
CA LEU A 8 0.16 -12.36 -2.86
C LEU A 8 1.70 -12.36 -2.85
N ALA A 9 2.31 -12.12 -1.70
CA ALA A 9 3.71 -12.45 -1.48
C ALA A 9 3.85 -13.26 -0.19
N THR A 10 4.58 -14.37 -0.25
CA THR A 10 4.86 -15.23 0.88
C THR A 10 5.93 -14.57 1.75
N ILE A 11 5.53 -13.92 2.84
CA ILE A 11 6.45 -13.36 3.84
C ILE A 11 6.94 -14.53 4.71
N TYR A 12 8.19 -14.96 4.56
CA TYR A 12 8.70 -16.21 5.14
C TYR A 12 8.90 -16.22 6.67
N LEU A 13 8.64 -15.13 7.41
CA LEU A 13 9.10 -15.01 8.81
C LEU A 13 8.03 -14.78 9.89
N THR A 14 6.75 -14.57 9.57
CA THR A 14 5.69 -14.43 10.60
C THR A 14 4.35 -15.00 10.15
N HIS A 15 4.16 -16.31 10.35
CA HIS A 15 2.85 -16.99 10.36
C HIS A 15 2.05 -17.01 9.02
N PRO A 16 1.04 -17.89 8.87
CA PRO A 16 0.65 -18.47 7.58
C PRO A 16 0.04 -17.43 6.64
N ALA A 17 0.60 -17.32 5.42
CA ALA A 17 0.02 -16.73 4.22
C ALA A 17 -1.02 -15.62 4.47
N GLY A 18 -0.60 -14.52 5.10
CA GLY A 18 -1.42 -13.32 5.20
C GLY A 18 -1.70 -12.76 3.80
N ARG A 19 -2.93 -12.88 3.32
CA ARG A 19 -3.38 -12.24 2.07
C ARG A 19 -3.36 -10.73 2.29
N GLY A 20 -2.25 -10.09 1.94
CA GLY A 20 -2.12 -8.65 2.07
C GLY A 20 -3.17 -7.95 1.20
N ARG A 21 -4.09 -7.20 1.82
CA ARG A 21 -5.25 -6.64 1.11
C ARG A 21 -5.17 -5.12 1.14
N PHE A 22 -4.71 -4.54 0.04
CA PHE A 22 -4.82 -3.11 -0.20
C PHE A 22 -6.29 -2.79 -0.51
N ARG A 23 -7.01 -2.24 0.47
CA ARG A 23 -8.42 -1.85 0.29
C ARG A 23 -8.51 -0.36 0.03
N CYS A 24 -8.80 -0.02 -1.21
CA CYS A 24 -9.07 1.35 -1.59
C CYS A 24 -10.58 1.62 -1.61
N MET A 25 -11.04 2.63 -0.85
CA MET A 25 -12.46 2.93 -0.75
C MET A 25 -12.94 3.89 -1.84
N LYS A 26 -12.11 4.88 -2.18
CA LYS A 26 -12.44 5.76 -3.29
C LYS A 26 -12.20 4.97 -4.57
N THR A 27 -13.26 4.68 -5.32
CA THR A 27 -13.08 4.35 -6.73
C THR A 27 -12.56 5.62 -7.41
N PRO A 28 -11.44 5.56 -8.14
CA PRO A 28 -10.96 6.74 -8.85
C PRO A 28 -12.05 7.22 -9.81
N THR A 29 -12.34 8.51 -9.81
CA THR A 29 -13.22 9.14 -10.82
C THR A 29 -12.61 9.03 -12.22
N LYS A 30 -11.28 8.88 -12.29
CA LYS A 30 -10.50 8.59 -13.50
C LYS A 30 -9.46 7.53 -13.21
N VAL A 31 -9.54 6.38 -13.88
CA VAL A 31 -8.52 5.33 -13.79
C VAL A 31 -7.17 5.92 -14.24
N PRO A 32 -6.08 5.78 -13.47
CA PRO A 32 -4.78 6.32 -13.87
C PRO A 32 -4.35 5.69 -15.19
N ALA A 33 -3.99 6.54 -16.16
CA ALA A 33 -3.59 6.10 -17.50
C ALA A 33 -2.09 5.79 -17.57
N THR A 34 -1.30 6.39 -16.67
CA THR A 34 0.15 6.21 -16.61
C THR A 34 0.59 5.63 -15.27
N LEU A 35 1.77 4.98 -15.26
CA LEU A 35 2.38 4.48 -14.03
C LEU A 35 2.54 5.58 -12.97
N LEU A 36 3.00 6.77 -13.38
CA LEU A 36 3.25 7.86 -12.46
C LEU A 36 1.96 8.33 -11.78
N GLU A 37 0.86 8.40 -12.53
CA GLU A 37 -0.46 8.69 -11.98
C GLU A 37 -0.91 7.58 -11.02
N ALA A 38 -0.68 6.31 -11.36
CA ALA A 38 -1.02 5.20 -10.49
C ALA A 38 -0.23 5.23 -9.17
N ILE A 39 1.08 5.47 -9.24
CA ILE A 39 1.94 5.60 -8.05
C ILE A 39 1.42 6.75 -7.18
N ARG A 40 1.23 7.95 -7.74
CA ARG A 40 0.71 9.09 -6.98
C ARG A 40 -0.64 8.79 -6.33
N TYR A 41 -1.52 8.13 -7.06
CA TYR A 41 -2.87 7.79 -6.58
C TYR A 41 -2.85 6.77 -5.44
N PHE A 42 -2.08 5.69 -5.56
CA PHE A 42 -2.02 4.63 -4.54
C PHE A 42 -1.07 4.93 -3.38
N SER A 43 -0.13 5.86 -3.56
CA SER A 43 0.72 6.38 -2.48
C SER A 43 0.00 7.40 -1.61
N ASP A 44 -1.08 8.02 -2.10
CA ASP A 44 -1.84 9.00 -1.34
C ASP A 44 -2.52 8.31 -0.14
N PRO A 45 -2.18 8.71 1.10
CA PRO A 45 -2.78 8.15 2.29
C PRO A 45 -4.28 8.35 2.32
N ASP A 46 -4.86 9.35 1.66
CA ASP A 46 -6.28 9.70 1.74
C ASP A 46 -7.18 8.90 0.79
N VAL A 47 -6.57 8.08 -0.07
CA VAL A 47 -7.26 7.35 -1.14
C VAL A 47 -7.63 5.94 -0.68
N CYS A 48 -6.75 5.27 0.07
CA CYS A 48 -6.96 3.89 0.53
C CYS A 48 -7.04 3.77 2.07
N LEU A 49 -8.10 4.34 2.65
CA LEU A 49 -8.34 4.40 4.10
C LEU A 49 -9.49 3.53 4.59
N VAL A 50 -9.36 2.23 4.38
CA VAL A 50 -10.28 1.27 4.99
C VAL A 50 -9.62 0.65 6.21
N CYS A 51 -10.33 0.59 7.34
CA CYS A 51 -9.81 -0.09 8.51
C CYS A 51 -9.60 -1.59 8.19
N PRO A 52 -8.38 -2.14 8.36
CA PRO A 52 -8.08 -3.52 7.98
C PRO A 52 -8.83 -4.59 8.79
N ARG A 53 -9.43 -4.20 9.92
CA ARG A 53 -10.12 -5.14 10.83
C ARG A 53 -11.64 -5.12 10.69
N CYS A 54 -12.25 -3.94 10.58
CA CYS A 54 -13.71 -3.80 10.54
C CYS A 54 -14.25 -3.22 9.23
N ASP A 55 -13.38 -2.98 8.24
CA ASP A 55 -13.74 -2.47 6.91
C ASP A 55 -14.50 -1.13 6.90
N SER A 56 -14.50 -0.40 8.02
CA SER A 56 -15.18 0.88 8.15
C SER A 56 -14.42 2.00 7.43
N ALA A 57 -15.19 2.90 6.82
CA ALA A 57 -14.74 4.16 6.21
C ALA A 57 -14.46 5.29 7.21
N ARG A 58 -14.96 5.16 8.44
CA ARG A 58 -14.96 6.25 9.41
C ARG A 58 -13.66 6.25 10.20
N HIS A 59 -12.83 7.25 9.94
CA HIS A 59 -11.53 7.39 10.57
C HIS A 59 -11.20 8.86 10.86
N SER A 60 -10.40 9.09 11.90
CA SER A 60 -9.78 10.37 12.23
C SER A 60 -8.28 10.28 12.02
N PHE A 61 -7.68 11.30 11.39
CA PHE A 61 -6.23 11.39 11.26
C PHE A 61 -5.61 11.96 12.53
N LEU A 62 -4.60 11.28 13.07
CA LEU A 62 -3.82 11.79 14.19
C LEU A 62 -2.51 12.37 13.67
N SER A 63 -2.49 13.70 13.45
CA SER A 63 -1.34 14.41 12.87
C SER A 63 -0.06 14.26 13.68
N THR A 64 -0.15 14.21 15.02
CA THR A 64 1.00 14.08 15.93
C THR A 64 1.85 12.83 15.67
N ARG A 65 1.21 11.72 15.25
CA ARG A 65 1.89 10.44 15.00
C ARG A 65 1.82 10.00 13.54
N ARG A 66 1.12 10.74 12.67
CA ARG A 66 0.81 10.39 11.28
C ARG A 66 0.15 9.01 11.13
N VAL A 67 -0.77 8.68 12.04
CA VAL A 67 -1.50 7.41 12.06
C VAL A 67 -3.00 7.66 11.95
N TRP A 68 -3.71 6.73 11.32
CA TRP A 68 -5.16 6.78 11.21
C TRP A 68 -5.79 6.05 12.39
N LYS A 69 -6.83 6.63 12.98
CA LYS A 69 -7.62 6.00 14.03
C LYS A 69 -9.02 5.73 13.51
N CYS A 70 -9.43 4.46 13.51
CA CYS A 70 -10.79 4.08 13.17
C CYS A 70 -11.76 4.55 14.27
N LEU A 71 -12.90 5.13 13.90
CA LEU A 71 -13.91 5.58 14.85
C LEU A 71 -14.81 4.44 15.36
N ASP A 72 -14.96 3.38 14.56
CA ASP A 72 -15.78 2.21 14.90
C ASP A 72 -15.06 1.25 15.86
N CYS A 73 -13.88 0.74 15.46
CA CYS A 73 -13.11 -0.18 16.30
C CYS A 73 -12.13 0.50 17.25
N LYS A 74 -12.01 1.84 17.21
CA LYS A 74 -11.12 2.69 18.04
C LYS A 74 -9.62 2.38 17.94
N ARG A 75 -9.21 1.47 17.04
CA ARG A 75 -7.81 1.09 16.82
C ARG A 75 -7.09 2.07 15.90
N GLN A 76 -5.79 2.16 16.10
CA GLN A 76 -4.86 2.91 15.24
C GLN A 76 -4.31 1.96 14.17
N PHE A 77 -4.14 2.46 12.95
CA PHE A 77 -3.58 1.72 11.83
C PHE A 77 -2.88 2.67 10.85
N SER A 78 -1.91 2.15 10.12
CA SER A 78 -1.33 2.82 8.95
C SER A 78 -1.86 2.17 7.67
N ILE A 79 -1.71 2.82 6.52
CA ILE A 79 -2.12 2.26 5.22
C ILE A 79 -1.32 1.00 4.86
N LYS A 80 -0.13 0.84 5.44
CA LYS A 80 0.74 -0.32 5.19
C LYS A 80 0.34 -1.56 6.01
N VAL A 81 -0.52 -1.41 7.03
CA VAL A 81 -0.95 -2.53 7.90
C VAL A 81 -1.66 -3.60 7.09
N GLY A 82 -1.24 -4.86 7.26
CA GLY A 82 -1.78 -5.99 6.52
C GLY A 82 -1.35 -5.99 5.05
N THR A 83 -0.22 -5.37 4.72
CA THR A 83 0.40 -5.43 3.38
C THR A 83 1.84 -5.91 3.52
N ILE A 84 2.45 -6.28 2.40
CA ILE A 84 3.88 -6.66 2.35
C ILE A 84 4.81 -5.50 2.72
N PHE A 85 4.29 -4.27 2.79
CA PHE A 85 5.03 -3.06 3.10
C PHE A 85 4.93 -2.66 4.58
N GLU A 86 4.22 -3.43 5.42
CA GLU A 86 3.90 -3.08 6.81
C GLU A 86 5.13 -2.73 7.65
N ASP A 87 6.17 -3.55 7.57
CA ASP A 87 7.41 -3.40 8.35
C ASP A 87 8.50 -2.59 7.63
N SER A 88 8.21 -2.06 6.44
CA SER A 88 9.22 -1.30 5.70
C SER A 88 9.26 0.17 6.12
N PRO A 89 10.45 0.75 6.35
CA PRO A 89 10.59 2.18 6.59
C PRO A 89 10.33 3.02 5.33
N LEU A 90 10.34 2.42 4.13
CA LEU A 90 10.12 3.15 2.89
C LEU A 90 8.64 3.55 2.70
N GLY A 91 8.44 4.66 1.99
CA GLY A 91 7.13 5.11 1.56
C GLY A 91 6.55 4.24 0.45
N LEU A 92 5.22 4.30 0.27
CA LEU A 92 4.53 3.53 -0.77
C LEU A 92 4.91 3.99 -2.18
N ASP A 93 5.26 5.26 -2.35
CA ASP A 93 5.82 5.85 -3.57
C ASP A 93 7.05 5.06 -4.08
N LYS A 94 8.02 4.80 -3.20
CA LYS A 94 9.21 4.02 -3.56
C LYS A 94 8.87 2.55 -3.78
N TRP A 95 8.02 1.98 -2.94
CA TRP A 95 7.63 0.57 -3.06
C TRP A 95 6.87 0.24 -4.34
N LEU A 96 5.93 1.10 -4.73
CA LEU A 96 5.16 0.90 -5.96
C LEU A 96 6.04 1.06 -7.20
N ALA A 97 6.98 2.01 -7.18
CA ALA A 97 7.99 2.14 -8.24
C ALA A 97 8.91 0.91 -8.30
N ALA A 98 9.40 0.43 -7.15
CA ALA A 98 10.22 -0.78 -7.05
C ALA A 98 9.49 -2.00 -7.61
N LEU A 99 8.24 -2.17 -7.22
CA LEU A 99 7.41 -3.28 -7.66
C LEU A 99 7.16 -3.25 -9.16
N TRP A 100 6.93 -2.06 -9.72
CA TRP A 100 6.77 -1.92 -11.17
C TRP A 100 8.03 -2.36 -11.93
N MET A 101 9.22 -1.96 -11.46
CA MET A 101 10.48 -2.40 -12.06
C MET A 101 10.63 -3.93 -11.98
N ILE A 102 10.38 -4.53 -10.82
CA ILE A 102 10.48 -5.98 -10.63
C ILE A 102 9.53 -6.75 -11.56
N VAL A 103 8.28 -6.30 -11.69
CA VAL A 103 7.24 -7.01 -12.47
C VAL A 103 7.42 -6.84 -13.98
N ASN A 104 7.94 -5.70 -14.45
CA ASN A 104 8.05 -5.41 -15.88
C ASN A 104 9.41 -5.80 -16.48
N CYS A 105 10.43 -6.04 -15.66
CA CYS A 105 11.75 -6.47 -16.14
C CYS A 105 11.74 -7.94 -16.57
N LYS A 106 11.64 -8.19 -17.89
CA LYS A 106 11.65 -9.54 -18.47
C LYS A 106 12.93 -10.35 -18.16
N ASN A 107 14.07 -9.66 -18.02
CA ASN A 107 15.37 -10.28 -17.76
C ASN A 107 15.74 -10.30 -16.26
N GLY A 108 14.81 -9.88 -15.39
CA GLY A 108 15.11 -9.56 -13.99
C GLY A 108 15.78 -8.20 -13.83
N VAL A 109 15.87 -7.75 -12.58
CA VAL A 109 16.54 -6.51 -12.18
C VAL A 109 17.29 -6.77 -10.88
N SER A 110 18.52 -6.27 -10.78
CA SER A 110 19.30 -6.42 -9.55
C SER A 110 18.82 -5.47 -8.46
N SER A 111 19.00 -5.86 -7.20
CA SER A 111 18.70 -5.00 -6.05
C SER A 111 19.51 -3.69 -6.08
N TYR A 112 20.74 -3.73 -6.62
CA TYR A 112 21.61 -2.57 -6.74
C TYR A 112 21.13 -1.56 -7.80
N GLU A 113 20.61 -2.03 -8.92
CA GLU A 113 19.97 -1.17 -9.92
C GLU A 113 18.71 -0.49 -9.37
N ILE A 114 17.87 -1.24 -8.64
CA ILE A 114 16.70 -0.67 -7.97
C ILE A 114 17.12 0.39 -6.96
N ALA A 115 18.12 0.12 -6.12
CA ALA A 115 18.62 1.07 -5.13
C ALA A 115 19.12 2.36 -5.79
N ARG A 116 19.89 2.24 -6.88
CA ARG A 116 20.36 3.40 -7.65
C ARG A 116 19.22 4.19 -8.29
N ALA A 117 18.19 3.51 -8.80
CA ALA A 117 17.06 4.15 -9.46
C ALA A 117 16.13 4.89 -8.50
N LEU A 118 15.94 4.38 -7.28
CA LEU A 118 14.99 4.92 -6.30
C LEU A 118 15.59 5.90 -5.29
N GLY A 119 16.93 5.91 -5.16
CA GLY A 119 17.66 6.78 -4.23
C GLY A 119 17.65 6.27 -2.80
#